data_AF-A0A4Q3ELP7-F1
#
_entry.id   AF-A0A4Q3ELP7-F1
#
_cell.length_a   1.000
_cell.length_b   1.000
_cell.length_c   1.000
_cell.angle_alpha   90.00
_cell.angle_beta   90.00
_cell.angle_gamma   90.00
#
_symmetry.space_group_name_H-M   'P 1'
#
loop_
_entity.id
_entity.type
_entity.pdbx_description
1 polymer ?
#
loop_
_entity_poly.entity_id
_entity_poly.type
_entity_poly.pdbx_seq_one_letter_code
_entity_poly.pdbx_strand_id
1 'polypeptide(L)' 'MKKRTSLYFQTNKARKVIENPMTSDLATFLSASMQLTRSNVVRRHIEESLIELGANWQMTAQNQYKLSA' A
#
# COMPACT_ATOMS: atom_id res chain seq x y z
N MET A 1 17.93 -21.01 -0.98
CA MET A 1 18.44 -19.64 -1.24
C MET A 1 17.46 -18.69 -1.93
N LYS A 2 16.53 -19.13 -2.79
CA LYS A 2 15.58 -18.25 -3.54
C LYS A 2 14.75 -17.25 -2.69
N LYS A 3 14.40 -17.59 -1.44
CA LYS A 3 13.59 -16.72 -0.55
C LYS A 3 14.31 -15.44 -0.10
N ARG A 4 15.63 -15.50 0.15
CA ARG A 4 16.40 -14.33 0.64
C ARG A 4 16.55 -13.26 -0.44
N THR A 5 16.79 -13.67 -1.68
CA THR A 5 16.90 -12.76 -2.82
C THR A 5 15.58 -12.07 -3.12
N SER A 6 14.46 -12.80 -3.06
CA SER A 6 13.12 -12.22 -3.23
C SER A 6 12.81 -11.17 -2.17
N LEU A 7 13.13 -11.44 -0.90
CA LEU A 7 12.93 -10.50 0.19
C LEU A 7 13.76 -9.23 -0.02
N TYR A 8 15.05 -9.37 -0.38
CA TYR A 8 15.93 -8.24 -0.68
C TYR A 8 15.37 -7.33 -1.78
N PHE A 9 14.88 -7.90 -2.89
CA PHE A 9 14.29 -7.12 -3.97
C PHE A 9 13.02 -6.39 -3.55
N GLN A 10 12.16 -7.02 -2.76
CA GLN A 10 10.94 -6.39 -2.24
C GLN A 10 11.27 -5.23 -1.30
N THR A 11 12.22 -5.42 -0.39
CA THR A 11 12.69 -4.35 0.50
C THR A 11 13.31 -3.20 -0.27
N ASN A 12 14.10 -3.47 -1.31
CA ASN A 12 14.71 -2.43 -2.13
C ASN A 12 13.67 -1.65 -2.94
N LYS A 13 12.65 -2.33 -3.48
CA LYS A 13 11.52 -1.68 -4.15
C LYS A 13 10.76 -0.76 -3.18
N ALA A 14 10.48 -1.22 -1.96
CA ALA A 14 9.81 -0.41 -0.95
C ALA A 14 10.62 0.85 -0.56
N ARG A 15 11.95 0.74 -0.48
CA ARG A 15 12.83 1.90 -0.22
C ARG A 15 12.72 2.96 -1.31
N LYS A 16 12.74 2.56 -2.58
CA LYS A 16 12.61 3.50 -3.70
C LYS A 16 11.30 4.28 -3.69
N VAL A 17 10.21 3.64 -3.27
CA VAL A 17 8.89 4.30 -3.10
C VAL A 17 8.95 5.35 -1.99
N ILE A 18 9.55 5.02 -0.84
CA ILE A 18 9.71 5.95 0.29
C ILE A 18 10.63 7.13 -0.06
N GLU A 19 11.68 6.88 -0.85
CA GLU A 19 12.60 7.92 -1.33
C GLU A 19 11.93 8.89 -2.32
N ASN A 20 10.86 8.45 -3.01
CA ASN A 20 10.17 9.22 -4.04
C ASN A 20 8.64 9.18 -3.83
N PRO A 21 8.12 9.66 -2.69
CA PRO A 21 6.73 9.42 -2.28
C PRO A 21 5.71 10.05 -3.24
N MET A 22 6.07 11.15 -3.90
CA MET A 22 5.23 11.85 -4.87
C MET A 22 5.02 11.08 -6.19
N THR A 23 5.78 10.01 -6.43
CA THR A 23 5.70 9.20 -7.65
C THR A 23 4.76 7.99 -7.51
N SER A 24 4.24 7.77 -6.30
CA SER A 24 3.37 6.63 -5.99
C SER A 24 2.02 7.11 -5.45
N ASP A 25 0.97 6.36 -5.76
CA ASP A 25 -0.31 6.53 -5.08
C ASP A 25 -0.19 6.19 -3.58
N LEU A 26 -1.17 6.66 -2.79
CA LEU A 26 -1.17 6.49 -1.34
C LEU A 26 -1.15 5.02 -0.91
N ALA A 27 -1.85 4.12 -1.60
CA ALA A 27 -1.89 2.70 -1.25
C ALA A 27 -0.53 2.02 -1.48
N THR A 28 0.15 2.38 -2.57
CA THR A 28 1.51 1.94 -2.87
C THR A 28 2.51 2.45 -1.83
N PHE A 29 2.40 3.71 -1.41
CA PHE A 29 3.24 4.30 -0.37
C PHE A 29 3.03 3.62 1.00
N LEU A 30 1.77 3.40 1.39
CA LEU A 30 1.42 2.69 2.63
C LEU A 30 1.93 1.23 2.62
N SER A 31 1.77 0.53 1.50
CA SER A 31 2.28 -0.85 1.35
C SER A 31 3.81 -0.92 1.47
N ALA A 32 4.52 0.05 0.89
CA ALA A 32 5.97 0.17 1.03
C ALA A 32 6.38 0.47 2.49
N SER A 33 5.65 1.36 3.16
CA SER A 33 5.87 1.68 4.58
C SER A 33 5.68 0.46 5.48
N MET A 34 4.67 -0.36 5.22
CA MET A 34 4.37 -1.59 5.95
C MET A 34 5.46 -2.67 5.78
N GLN A 35 6.08 -2.75 4.60
CA GLN A 35 7.19 -3.66 4.32
C GLN A 35 8.47 -3.30 5.11
N LEU A 36 8.67 -2.02 5.41
CA LEU A 36 9.89 -1.53 6.06
C LEU A 36 9.74 -1.33 7.57
N THR A 37 8.52 -1.13 8.06
CA THR A 37 8.28 -0.90 9.48
C THR A 37 8.57 -2.15 10.33
N ARG A 38 9.28 -1.94 11.44
CA ARG A 38 9.51 -2.94 12.49
C ARG A 38 8.51 -2.84 13.63
N SER A 39 7.69 -1.78 13.66
CA SER A 39 6.69 -1.57 14.71
C SER A 39 5.39 -2.27 14.35
N ASN A 40 4.95 -3.18 15.22
CA ASN A 40 3.67 -3.88 15.07
C ASN A 40 2.47 -2.92 15.16
N VAL A 41 2.57 -1.88 15.98
CA VAL A 41 1.53 -0.85 16.11
C VAL A 41 1.38 -0.07 14.80
N VAL A 42 2.50 0.38 14.23
CA VAL A 42 2.50 1.10 12.95
C VAL A 42 2.00 0.21 11.81
N ARG A 43 2.43 -1.06 11.77
CA ARG A 43 1.95 -2.04 10.79
C ARG A 43 0.43 -2.17 10.83
N ARG A 44 -0.14 -2.35 12.02
CA ARG A 44 -1.59 -2.48 12.22
C ARG A 44 -2.37 -1.28 11.69
N HIS A 45 -1.94 -0.06 12.01
CA HIS A 45 -2.63 1.15 11.53
C HIS A 45 -2.52 1.32 10.01
N ILE A 46 -1.41 0.90 9.41
CA ILE A 46 -1.27 0.90 7.95
C ILE A 46 -2.23 -0.12 7.31
N GLU A 47 -2.36 -1.33 7.89
CA GLU A 47 -3.32 -2.35 7.43
C GLU A 47 -4.76 -1.83 7.50
N GLU A 48 -5.15 -1.22 8.63
CA GLU A 48 -6.47 -0.59 8.80
C GLU A 48 -6.71 0.51 7.75
N SER A 49 -5.72 1.38 7.52
CA SER A 49 -5.80 2.45 6.52
C SER A 49 -5.96 1.92 5.09
N LEU A 50 -5.26 0.83 4.74
CA LEU A 50 -5.36 0.20 3.42
C LEU A 50 -6.73 -0.43 3.19
N ILE A 51 -7.34 -1.01 4.23
CA ILE A 51 -8.70 -1.56 4.19
C ILE A 51 -9.71 -0.43 3.95
N GLU A 52 -9.62 0.66 4.70
CA GLU A 52 -10.49 1.83 4.54
C GLU A 52 -10.36 2.45 3.14
N LEU A 53 -9.13 2.57 2.63
CA LEU A 53 -8.88 2.98 1.25
C LEU A 53 -9.59 2.03 0.26
N GLY A 54 -9.37 0.72 0.36
CA GLY A 54 -10.01 -0.25 -0.53
C GLY A 54 -11.55 -0.19 -0.50
N ALA A 55 -12.15 -0.07 0.68
CA ALA A 55 -13.59 0.05 0.87
C ALA A 55 -14.16 1.34 0.23
N ASN A 56 -13.47 2.47 0.41
CA ASN A 56 -13.87 3.74 -0.18
C ASN A 56 -13.79 3.72 -1.71
N TRP A 57 -12.82 3.01 -2.28
CA TRP A 57 -12.69 2.86 -3.73
C TRP A 57 -13.81 2.01 -4.32
N GLN A 58 -14.23 0.95 -3.63
CA GLN A 58 -15.37 0.13 -4.04
C GLN A 58 -16.69 0.90 -4.01
N MET A 59 -16.95 1.69 -2.96
CA MET A 59 -18.15 2.54 -2.88
C MET A 59 -18.18 3.59 -3.99
N THR A 60 -17.03 4.24 -4.27
CA THR A 60 -16.93 5.25 -5.33
C THR A 60 -17.16 4.64 -6.70
N ALA A 61 -16.57 3.48 -6.99
CA ALA A 61 -16.79 2.76 -8.24
C ALA A 61 -18.27 2.38 -8.41
N GLN A 62 -18.91 1.81 -7.39
CA GLN A 62 -20.34 1.46 -7.42
C GLN A 62 -21.26 2.66 -7.66
N ASN A 63 -20.94 3.82 -7.08
CA ASN A 63 -21.73 5.03 -7.28
C ASN A 63 -21.56 5.63 -8.67
N GLN A 64 -20.38 5.53 -9.29
CA GLN A 64 -20.17 5.97 -10.67
C GLN A 64 -21.00 5.15 -11.66
N TYR A 65 -21.05 3.82 -11.52
CA TYR A 65 -21.85 2.96 -12.41
C TYR A 65 -23.36 3.25 -12.34
N LYS A 66 -23.87 3.67 -11.18
CA LYS A 66 -25.30 4.02 -11.00
C LYS A 66 -25.68 5.38 -11.60
N LEU A 67 -24.72 6.28 -11.77
CA LEU A 67 -24.97 7.64 -12.30
C LEU A 67 -24.80 7.70 -13.83
N SER A 68 -24.19 6.68 -14.43
CA SER A 68 -23.97 6.55 -15.88
C SER A 68 -24.93 5.58 -16.59
N ALA A 69 -25.93 5.05 -15.87
CA ALA A 69 -26.98 4.14 -16.36
C ALA A 69 -28.34 4.85 -16.36
#